data_AF-U7PLQ4-F1
#
_entry.id   AF-U7PLQ4-F1
#
_cell.length_a   1.000
_cell.length_b   1.000
_cell.length_c   1.000
_cell.angle_alpha   90.00
_cell.angle_beta   90.00
_cell.angle_gamma   90.00
#
_symmetry.space_group_name_H-M   'P 1'
#
loop_
_entity.id
_entity.type
_entity.pdbx_description
1 polymer ?
#
loop_
_entity_poly.entity_id
_entity_poly.type
_entity_poly.pdbx_seq_one_letter_code
_entity_poly.pdbx_strand_id
1 'polypeptide(L)' 'MKYSLCIAALISVALAVTHEEHQAFIRRQSNVQNSVSANVPAMTDQNGNVVPFDASKVYMAGQAAGL' A
#
# COMPACT_ATOMS: atom_id res chain seq x y z
N MET A 1 -27.52 -31.87 -3.70
CA MET A 1 -27.55 -30.55 -3.00
C MET A 1 -26.47 -30.39 -1.93
N LYS A 2 -26.06 -31.43 -1.18
CA LYS A 2 -25.05 -31.30 -0.10
C LYS A 2 -23.71 -30.69 -0.56
N TYR A 3 -23.20 -31.05 -1.74
CA TYR A 3 -21.94 -30.53 -2.26
C TYR A 3 -22.04 -29.11 -2.85
N SER A 4 -23.26 -28.64 -3.16
CA SER A 4 -23.47 -27.34 -3.80
C SER A 4 -23.02 -26.18 -2.89
N LEU A 5 -23.21 -26.32 -1.57
CA LEU A 5 -22.76 -25.32 -0.58
C LEU A 5 -21.22 -25.20 -0.55
N CYS A 6 -20.50 -26.33 -0.57
CA CYS A 6 -19.05 -26.34 -0.51
C CYS A 6 -18.42 -25.69 -1.75
N ILE A 7 -18.98 -25.94 -2.94
CA ILE A 7 -18.51 -25.34 -4.18
C ILE A 7 -18.67 -23.80 -4.14
N ALA A 8 -19.82 -23.31 -3.67
CA ALA A 8 -20.06 -21.87 -3.55
C ALA A 8 -19.08 -21.19 -2.58
N ALA A 9 -18.81 -21.82 -1.42
CA ALA A 9 -17.85 -21.30 -0.46
C ALA A 9 -16.43 -21.21 -1.05
N LEU A 10 -15.97 -22.26 -1.75
CA LEU A 10 -14.64 -22.28 -2.34
C LEU A 10 -14.46 -21.20 -3.43
N ILE A 11 -15.48 -20.98 -4.26
CA ILE A 11 -15.47 -19.91 -5.27
C ILE A 11 -15.41 -18.53 -4.61
N SER A 12 -16.16 -18.29 -3.54
CA SER A 12 -16.14 -16.98 -2.86
C SER A 12 -14.78 -16.65 -2.24
N VAL A 13 -14.09 -17.63 -1.66
CA VAL A 13 -12.75 -17.44 -1.09
C VAL A 13 -11.73 -17.14 -2.19
N ALA A 14 -11.77 -17.89 -3.30
CA ALA A 14 -10.85 -17.65 -4.43
C ALA A 14 -11.03 -16.23 -5.01
N LEU A 15 -12.28 -15.79 -5.19
CA LEU A 15 -12.55 -14.43 -5.69
C LEU A 15 -12.10 -13.34 -4.70
N ALA A 16 -12.32 -13.54 -3.40
CA ALA A 16 -11.87 -12.58 -2.39
C ALA A 16 -10.34 -12.44 -2.35
N VAL A 17 -9.60 -13.56 -2.38
CA VAL A 17 -8.12 -13.55 -2.41
C VAL A 17 -7.62 -12.86 -3.67
N THR A 18 -8.16 -13.20 -4.85
CA THR A 18 -7.73 -12.55 -6.10
C THR A 18 -8.00 -11.05 -6.11
N HIS A 19 -9.08 -10.59 -5.45
CA HIS A 19 -9.38 -9.17 -5.36
C HIS A 19 -8.39 -8.45 -4.45
N GLU A 20 -8.04 -9.02 -3.29
CA GLU A 20 -7.02 -8.45 -2.40
C GLU A 20 -5.63 -8.40 -3.06
N GLU A 21 -5.22 -9.48 -3.72
CA GLU A 21 -3.95 -9.54 -4.45
C GLU A 21 -3.91 -8.52 -5.59
N HIS A 22 -5.01 -8.39 -6.35
CA HIS A 22 -5.12 -7.40 -7.41
C HIS A 22 -5.03 -5.98 -6.85
N GLN A 23 -5.75 -5.67 -5.77
CA GLN A 23 -5.67 -4.35 -5.12
C GLN A 23 -4.27 -4.08 -4.57
N ALA A 24 -3.59 -5.07 -3.99
CA ALA A 24 -2.22 -4.93 -3.52
C ALA A 24 -1.22 -4.69 -4.67
N PHE A 25 -1.40 -5.37 -5.81
CA PHE A 25 -0.60 -5.17 -7.01
C PHE A 25 -0.82 -3.77 -7.61
N ILE A 26 -2.07 -3.35 -7.73
CA ILE A 26 -2.41 -2.00 -8.20
C ILE A 26 -1.86 -0.95 -7.23
N ARG A 27 -1.84 -1.17 -5.90
CA ARG A 27 -1.17 -0.23 -4.98
C ARG A 27 0.33 -0.12 -5.24
N ARG A 28 0.99 -1.22 -5.61
CA ARG A 28 2.43 -1.22 -5.98
C ARG A 28 2.69 -0.53 -7.32
N GLN A 29 1.79 -0.71 -8.30
CA GLN A 29 1.95 -0.13 -9.65
C GLN A 29 1.38 1.27 -9.81
N SER A 30 0.23 1.58 -9.22
CA SER A 30 -0.42 2.91 -9.27
C SER A 30 0.43 3.99 -8.62
N ASN A 31 1.42 3.62 -7.80
CA ASN A 31 2.43 4.53 -7.30
C ASN A 31 3.31 5.11 -8.44
N VAL A 32 3.21 4.59 -9.67
CA VAL A 32 3.79 5.20 -10.87
C VAL A 32 3.12 6.55 -11.18
N GLN A 33 1.86 6.80 -10.80
CA GLN A 33 1.25 8.12 -11.08
C GLN A 33 1.83 9.24 -10.21
N ASN A 34 2.29 8.91 -8.99
CA ASN A 34 3.12 9.78 -8.17
C ASN A 34 4.59 9.32 -8.25
N SER A 35 5.08 8.97 -9.45
CA SER A 35 6.46 8.51 -9.62
C SER A 35 7.42 9.61 -9.17
N VAL A 36 7.82 9.54 -7.92
CA VAL A 36 9.08 10.15 -7.50
C VAL A 36 10.12 9.51 -8.41
N SER A 37 10.81 10.34 -9.18
CA SER A 37 11.86 9.86 -10.06
C SER A 37 12.82 8.99 -9.27
N ALA A 38 13.25 7.85 -9.83
CA ALA A 38 14.13 6.91 -9.14
C ALA A 38 15.45 7.55 -8.67
N ASN A 39 15.80 8.71 -9.21
CA ASN A 39 16.99 9.48 -8.89
C ASN A 39 16.76 10.55 -7.80
N VAL A 40 15.54 10.65 -7.25
CA VAL A 40 15.17 11.65 -6.24
C VAL A 40 14.89 10.94 -4.92
N PRO A 41 15.42 11.44 -3.79
CA PRO A 41 15.07 10.90 -2.48
C PRO A 41 13.55 10.93 -2.27
N ALA A 42 13.01 9.85 -1.71
CA ALA A 42 11.58 9.69 -1.49
C ALA A 42 11.29 9.31 -0.04
N MET A 43 10.06 9.53 0.41
CA MET A 43 9.54 9.08 1.70
C MET A 43 8.13 8.50 1.55
N THR A 44 7.63 7.86 2.59
CA THR A 44 6.28 7.30 2.62
C THR A 44 5.36 8.19 3.46
N ASP A 45 4.21 8.58 2.90
CA ASP A 45 3.20 9.35 3.62
C ASP A 45 2.35 8.45 4.55
N GLN A 46 1.45 9.05 5.34
CA GLN A 46 0.56 8.34 6.25
C GLN A 46 -0.39 7.32 5.57
N ASN A 47 -0.62 7.47 4.26
CA ASN A 47 -1.48 6.59 3.47
C ASN A 47 -0.68 5.46 2.80
N GLY A 48 0.64 5.43 2.98
CA GLY A 48 1.53 4.47 2.34
C GLY A 48 1.98 4.86 0.94
N ASN A 49 1.73 6.08 0.48
CA ASN A 49 2.18 6.54 -0.85
C ASN A 49 3.64 6.94 -0.82
N VAL A 50 4.35 6.73 -1.93
CA VAL A 50 5.71 7.25 -2.09
C VAL A 50 5.64 8.67 -2.61
N VAL A 51 6.24 9.60 -1.88
CA VAL A 51 6.25 11.04 -2.19
C VAL A 51 7.69 11.56 -2.16
N PRO A 52 8.01 12.67 -2.82
CA PRO A 52 9.35 13.24 -2.75
C PRO A 52 9.74 13.54 -1.31
N PHE A 53 11.00 13.32 -0.97
CA PHE A 53 11.51 13.59 0.37
C PHE A 53 11.33 15.07 0.72
N ASP A 54 10.72 15.33 1.87
CA ASP A 54 10.53 16.66 2.44
C ASP A 54 11.10 16.70 3.86
N ALA A 55 12.22 17.43 4.01
CA ALA A 55 12.92 17.56 5.28
C ALA A 55 12.03 18.20 6.37
N SER A 56 11.06 19.03 6.00
CA SER A 56 10.14 19.67 6.97
C SER A 56 9.15 18.68 7.59
N LYS A 57 8.99 17.50 7.00
CA LYS A 57 8.10 16.43 7.46
C LYS A 57 8.84 15.30 8.18
N VAL A 58 10.17 15.43 8.33
CA VAL A 58 10.95 14.47 9.10
C VAL A 58 10.69 14.72 10.58
N TYR A 59 10.28 13.68 11.29
CA TYR A 59 10.12 13.77 12.73
C TYR A 59 11.48 14.02 13.41
N MET A 60 11.65 15.21 13.98
CA MET A 60 12.88 15.62 14.67
C MET A 60 12.77 15.32 16.17
N ALA A 61 13.08 14.07 16.55
CA ALA A 61 12.99 13.62 17.94
C ALA A 61 13.84 14.47 18.91
N GLY A 62 15.02 14.95 18.48
CA GLY A 62 15.86 15.83 19.29
C GLY A 62 15.19 17.15 19.63
N GLN A 63 14.60 17.80 18.63
CA GLN A 63 13.83 19.04 18.82
C GLN A 63 12.60 18.82 19.70
N ALA A 64 11.91 17.68 19.55
CA ALA A 64 10.79 17.30 20.41
C ALA A 64 11.22 17.01 21.87
N ALA A 65 12.45 16.57 22.08
CA ALA A 65 13.05 16.35 23.39
C ALA A 65 13.72 17.59 23.99
N GLY A 66 13.72 18.73 23.29
CA GLY A 66 14.35 19.98 23.75
C GLY A 66 15.88 19.97 23.66
N LEU A 67 16.45 19.14 22.78
CA LEU A 67 17.88 19.10 22.45
C LEU A 67 18.24 20.11 21.35
#